data_AF-A0AAD8B999-F1
#
_entry.id   AF-A0AAD8B999-F1
#
_cell.length_a   1.000
_cell.length_b   1.000
_cell.length_c   1.000
_cell.angle_alpha   90.00
_cell.angle_beta   90.00
_cell.angle_gamma   90.00
#
_symmetry.space_group_name_H-M   'P 1'
#
loop_
_entity.id
_entity.type
_entity.pdbx_description
1 polymer ?
#
loop_
_entity_poly.entity_id
_entity_poly.type
_entity_poly.pdbx_seq_one_letter_code
_entity_poly.pdbx_strand_id
1 'polypeptide(L)'
;MKELNDSMKLKVRKVKPNGEPTNSTAGILLDEAPSVFFINTSRPDNCVYLAKSEEYLRTFDPDSIDVFAKGILKHYQNRPDCLQDICLSDFAAWYDVLYPRKKKDARDFRDKEEVNSTNSGSEENSQEKEVLTLKGQRLCLKKRTKPKVIRWHKPNSCEDEEEHFRVLLMLFFPWRNEEKELLSASCKTKYIMNSKIIDNNLQKYSAKGIDLERLHDLIKMRKSLTFRMNVKQSNMNVLLAIKSKTEKI
;
A
#
# COMPACT_ATOMS: atom_id res chain seq x y z
N MET A 1 -11.68 -1.90 62.31
CA MET A 1 -10.38 -1.79 61.61
C MET A 1 -9.80 -3.17 61.32
N LYS A 2 -10.52 -4.00 60.54
CA LYS A 2 -10.11 -5.37 60.21
C LYS A 2 -10.55 -5.80 58.80
N GLU A 3 -10.77 -4.85 57.91
CA GLU A 3 -11.19 -5.09 56.51
C GLU A 3 -10.51 -4.11 55.54
N LEU A 4 -9.20 -3.91 55.69
CA LEU A 4 -8.44 -3.03 54.79
C LEU A 4 -7.03 -3.54 54.48
N ASN A 5 -6.76 -4.84 54.63
CA ASN A 5 -5.44 -5.39 54.37
C ASN A 5 -5.39 -6.70 53.55
N ASP A 6 -6.51 -7.14 52.97
CA ASP A 6 -6.55 -8.40 52.18
C ASP A 6 -6.55 -8.20 50.65
N SER A 7 -6.31 -6.96 50.16
CA SER A 7 -6.24 -6.66 48.72
C SER A 7 -4.83 -6.38 48.17
N MET A 8 -3.77 -6.60 48.96
CA MET A 8 -2.38 -6.53 48.48
C MET A 8 -1.67 -7.89 48.57
N LYS A 9 -2.35 -8.97 48.18
CA LYS A 9 -1.63 -10.19 47.78
C LYS A 9 -0.95 -9.94 46.44
N LEU A 10 0.26 -9.38 46.51
CA LEU A 10 1.29 -9.61 45.49
C LEU A 10 1.21 -11.09 45.10
N LYS A 11 0.92 -11.35 43.83
CA LYS A 11 0.94 -12.71 43.29
C LYS A 11 2.42 -13.11 43.23
N VAL A 12 2.89 -13.65 44.36
CA VAL A 12 4.24 -14.20 44.50
C VAL A 12 4.44 -15.18 43.36
N ARG A 13 5.47 -14.91 42.56
CA ARG A 13 5.90 -15.75 41.44
C ARG A 13 6.06 -17.18 41.95
N LYS A 14 5.30 -18.12 41.39
CA LYS A 14 5.59 -19.55 41.60
C LYS A 14 6.86 -19.89 40.81
N VAL A 15 7.97 -20.01 41.52
CA VAL A 15 9.21 -20.62 41.02
C VAL A 15 9.01 -22.14 41.07
N LYS A 16 9.26 -22.84 39.96
CA LYS A 16 9.39 -24.31 39.99
C LYS A 16 10.77 -24.67 40.56
N PRO A 17 10.90 -25.76 41.33
CA PRO A 17 12.14 -26.11 42.04
C PRO A 17 13.34 -26.51 41.16
N ASN A 18 13.23 -26.50 39.82
CA ASN A 18 14.22 -27.13 38.94
C ASN A 18 14.94 -26.19 37.96
N GLY A 19 15.03 -24.87 38.24
CA GLY A 19 15.98 -23.98 37.55
C GLY A 19 15.83 -23.79 36.03
N GLU A 20 14.79 -24.34 35.38
CA GLU A 20 14.55 -24.09 33.96
C GLU A 20 13.92 -22.70 33.74
N PRO A 21 14.42 -21.91 32.76
CA PRO A 21 13.83 -20.63 32.44
C PRO A 21 12.40 -20.85 31.92
N THR A 22 11.43 -20.24 32.59
CA THR A 22 10.08 -20.17 32.04
C THR A 22 10.13 -19.22 30.85
N ASN A 23 9.96 -19.76 29.65
CA ASN A 23 9.73 -18.97 28.42
C ASN A 23 8.36 -18.30 28.52
N SER A 24 8.21 -17.34 29.44
CA SER A 24 7.11 -16.41 29.54
C SER A 24 7.51 -15.10 28.85
N THR A 25 8.01 -15.21 27.63
CA THR A 25 8.06 -14.07 26.73
C THR A 25 6.66 -13.93 26.14
N ALA A 26 5.84 -13.08 26.74
CA ALA A 26 4.58 -12.61 26.15
C ALA A 26 4.90 -11.64 25.00
N GLY A 27 5.63 -12.10 23.99
CA GLY A 27 6.01 -11.34 22.80
C GLY A 27 5.82 -12.23 21.58
N ILE A 28 5.22 -11.66 20.53
CA ILE A 28 5.17 -12.32 19.22
C ILE A 28 6.60 -12.47 18.75
N LEU A 29 7.02 -13.70 18.41
CA LEU A 29 8.33 -13.94 17.83
C LEU A 29 8.48 -13.08 16.57
N LEU A 30 9.64 -12.45 16.37
CA LEU A 30 9.85 -11.52 15.25
C LEU A 30 9.57 -12.18 13.88
N ASP A 31 9.81 -13.48 13.76
CA ASP A 31 9.54 -14.29 12.56
C ASP A 31 8.04 -14.58 12.34
N GLU A 32 7.23 -14.49 13.39
CA GLU A 32 5.78 -14.65 13.34
C GLU A 32 5.04 -13.33 13.13
N ALA A 33 5.70 -12.20 13.44
CA ALA A 33 5.13 -10.87 13.24
C ALA A 33 4.94 -10.58 11.74
N PRO A 34 3.78 -10.06 11.32
CA PRO A 34 3.56 -9.72 9.94
C PRO A 34 4.49 -8.58 9.52
N SER A 35 5.26 -8.79 8.44
CA SER A 35 6.10 -7.75 7.84
C SER A 35 5.26 -6.51 7.51
N VAL A 36 5.71 -5.33 7.93
CA VAL A 36 5.03 -4.05 7.67
C VAL A 36 5.71 -3.33 6.51
N PHE A 37 4.93 -2.74 5.61
CA PHE A 37 5.44 -1.96 4.49
C PHE A 37 4.73 -0.60 4.41
N PHE A 38 5.51 0.48 4.44
CA PHE A 38 4.99 1.83 4.25
C PHE A 38 5.07 2.23 2.77
N ILE A 39 3.93 2.56 2.17
CA ILE A 39 3.89 3.09 0.82
C ILE A 39 3.98 4.61 0.90
N ASN A 40 5.04 5.18 0.30
CA ASN A 40 5.12 6.62 0.13
C ASN A 40 4.04 7.05 -0.87
N THR A 41 3.14 7.91 -0.41
CA THR A 41 2.01 8.42 -1.19
C THR A 41 2.19 9.89 -1.55
N SER A 42 3.35 10.49 -1.27
CA SER A 42 3.64 11.89 -1.62
C SER A 42 3.55 12.10 -3.13
N ARG A 43 3.24 13.32 -3.55
CA ARG A 43 3.30 13.70 -4.97
C ARG A 43 4.73 13.53 -5.50
N PRO A 44 4.93 13.30 -6.81
CA PRO A 44 6.26 13.14 -7.41
C PRO A 44 7.24 14.26 -7.02
N ASP A 45 6.76 15.51 -7.00
CA ASP A 45 7.57 16.70 -6.66
C ASP A 45 8.10 16.69 -5.22
N ASN A 46 7.42 15.96 -4.32
CA ASN A 46 7.74 15.88 -2.90
C ASN A 46 8.31 14.49 -2.52
N CYS A 47 8.49 13.59 -3.49
CA CYS A 47 8.98 12.25 -3.21
C CYS A 47 10.49 12.27 -2.91
N VAL A 48 10.86 11.68 -1.77
CA VAL A 48 12.28 11.40 -1.48
C VAL A 48 12.69 10.14 -2.24
N TYR A 49 13.67 10.28 -3.13
CA TYR A 49 14.24 9.18 -3.90
C TYR A 49 15.63 8.81 -3.37
N LEU A 50 15.94 7.52 -3.36
CA LEU A 50 17.29 7.05 -3.08
C LEU A 50 18.14 7.14 -4.34
N ALA A 51 19.36 7.68 -4.24
CA ALA A 51 20.30 7.63 -5.35
C ALA A 51 20.79 6.19 -5.60
N LYS A 52 21.14 5.88 -6.85
CA LYS A 52 21.88 4.67 -7.18
C LYS A 52 23.29 4.76 -6.59
N SER A 53 23.98 3.62 -6.44
CA SER A 53 25.34 3.62 -5.94
C SER A 53 26.28 4.36 -6.89
N GLU A 54 27.31 5.00 -6.34
CA GLU A 54 28.31 5.73 -7.11
C GLU A 54 29.00 4.85 -8.16
N GLU A 55 29.32 3.59 -7.81
CA GLU A 55 29.84 2.59 -8.75
C GLU A 55 28.96 2.45 -9.99
N TYR A 56 27.64 2.41 -9.80
CA TYR A 56 26.69 2.21 -10.89
C TYR A 56 26.53 3.50 -11.69
N LEU A 57 26.49 4.67 -11.04
CA LEU A 57 26.42 5.97 -11.72
C LEU A 57 27.62 6.24 -12.62
N ARG A 58 28.83 5.79 -12.24
CA ARG A 58 30.04 5.91 -13.08
C ARG A 58 29.97 5.14 -14.40
N THR A 59 29.04 4.17 -14.52
CA THR A 59 28.82 3.42 -15.77
C THR A 59 27.80 4.07 -16.70
N PHE A 60 27.11 5.12 -16.24
CA PHE A 60 26.06 5.78 -17.00
C PHE A 60 26.68 6.80 -17.95
N ASP A 61 25.92 7.12 -18.99
CA ASP A 61 26.23 8.25 -19.84
C ASP A 61 26.27 9.55 -18.99
N PRO A 62 27.25 10.46 -19.20
CA PRO A 62 27.34 11.72 -18.47
C PRO A 62 26.07 12.58 -18.51
N ASP A 63 25.27 12.46 -19.57
CA ASP A 63 24.02 13.22 -19.75
C ASP A 63 22.77 12.47 -19.22
N SER A 64 22.95 11.28 -18.64
CA SER A 64 21.84 10.50 -18.10
C SER A 64 21.29 11.07 -16.79
N ILE A 65 19.99 11.38 -16.79
CA ILE A 65 19.22 11.82 -15.60
C ILE A 65 18.70 10.67 -14.72
N ASP A 66 18.91 9.40 -15.09
CA ASP A 66 18.43 8.22 -14.34
C ASP A 66 19.35 7.88 -13.14
N VAL A 67 19.43 8.80 -12.18
CA VAL A 67 20.32 8.70 -11.02
C VAL A 67 19.67 8.03 -9.80
N PHE A 68 18.36 7.79 -9.82
CA PHE A 68 17.60 7.28 -8.67
C PHE A 68 17.33 5.78 -8.74
N ALA A 69 17.42 5.10 -7.59
CA ALA A 69 17.03 3.72 -7.43
C ALA A 69 15.52 3.57 -7.61
N LYS A 70 15.11 2.53 -8.35
CA LYS A 70 13.70 2.26 -8.64
C LYS A 70 12.98 1.78 -7.38
N GLY A 71 12.02 2.56 -6.90
CA GLY A 71 11.16 2.22 -5.77
C GLY A 71 9.98 1.32 -6.15
N ILE A 72 9.14 1.00 -5.15
CA ILE A 72 7.95 0.15 -5.31
C ILE A 72 6.99 0.65 -6.40
N LEU A 73 6.82 1.97 -6.53
CA LEU A 73 5.99 2.59 -7.57
C LEU A 73 6.50 2.23 -8.96
N LYS A 74 7.81 2.36 -9.20
CA LYS A 74 8.39 2.04 -10.52
C LYS A 74 8.30 0.55 -10.83
N HIS A 75 8.41 -0.31 -9.83
CA HIS A 75 8.20 -1.75 -9.99
C HIS A 75 6.75 -2.08 -10.32
N TYR A 76 5.79 -1.43 -9.65
CA TYR A 76 4.36 -1.58 -9.91
C TYR A 76 3.99 -1.14 -11.33
N GLN A 77 4.52 -0.01 -11.81
CA GLN A 77 4.31 0.46 -13.19
C GLN A 77 4.82 -0.56 -14.23
N ASN A 78 5.91 -1.26 -13.91
CA ASN A 78 6.56 -2.26 -14.76
C ASN A 78 6.10 -3.70 -14.50
N ARG A 79 5.02 -3.91 -13.75
CA ARG A 79 4.51 -5.25 -13.47
C ARG A 79 4.16 -6.01 -14.77
N PRO A 80 4.28 -7.36 -14.79
CA PRO A 80 3.87 -8.18 -15.94
C PRO A 80 2.36 -8.06 -16.21
N ASP A 81 1.92 -8.41 -17.41
CA ASP A 81 0.52 -8.25 -17.83
C ASP A 81 -0.46 -9.17 -17.08
N CYS A 82 0.01 -10.32 -16.59
CA CYS A 82 -0.78 -11.17 -15.70
C CYS A 82 -1.15 -10.48 -14.37
N LEU A 83 -0.48 -9.38 -14.03
CA LEU A 83 -0.78 -8.55 -12.86
C LEU A 83 -1.39 -7.19 -13.25
N GLN A 84 -1.95 -7.03 -14.46
CA GLN A 84 -2.52 -5.76 -14.91
C GLN A 84 -3.61 -5.23 -13.96
N ASP A 85 -4.46 -6.12 -13.45
CA ASP A 85 -5.68 -5.76 -12.72
C ASP A 85 -5.50 -5.61 -11.20
N ILE A 86 -4.28 -5.78 -10.67
CA ILE A 86 -4.03 -5.57 -9.25
C ILE A 86 -3.74 -4.11 -8.93
N CYS A 87 -4.18 -3.65 -7.76
CA CYS A 87 -3.86 -2.32 -7.25
C CYS A 87 -2.44 -2.27 -6.62
N LEU A 88 -1.93 -1.06 -6.38
CA LEU A 88 -0.61 -0.85 -5.77
C LEU A 88 -0.50 -1.50 -4.38
N SER A 89 -1.55 -1.40 -3.56
CA SER A 89 -1.58 -2.02 -2.23
C SER A 89 -1.48 -3.55 -2.30
N ASP A 90 -2.21 -4.19 -3.22
CA ASP A 90 -2.12 -5.64 -3.43
C ASP A 90 -0.73 -6.06 -3.92
N PHE A 91 -0.13 -5.29 -4.83
CA PHE A 91 1.21 -5.54 -5.31
C PHE A 91 2.24 -5.47 -4.16
N ALA A 92 2.21 -4.39 -3.38
CA ALA A 92 3.13 -4.19 -2.26
C ALA A 92 2.93 -5.21 -1.12
N ALA A 93 1.70 -5.67 -0.91
CA ALA A 93 1.38 -6.62 0.14
C ALA A 93 1.84 -8.04 -0.22
N TRP A 94 1.68 -8.46 -1.47
CA TRP A 94 1.83 -9.86 -1.88
C TRP A 94 3.10 -10.17 -2.66
N TYR A 95 3.85 -9.19 -3.15
CA TYR A 95 5.02 -9.45 -3.98
C TYR A 95 6.29 -8.85 -3.39
N ASP A 96 7.35 -9.66 -3.35
CA ASP A 96 8.71 -9.22 -3.06
C ASP A 96 9.51 -9.12 -4.35
N VAL A 97 10.25 -8.02 -4.51
CA VAL A 97 11.18 -7.82 -5.62
C VAL A 97 12.52 -8.45 -5.25
N LEU A 98 12.97 -9.42 -6.05
CA LEU A 98 14.23 -10.11 -5.87
C LEU A 98 15.34 -9.39 -6.64
N TYR A 99 16.37 -8.98 -5.91
CA TYR A 99 17.58 -8.39 -6.48
C TYR A 99 18.67 -9.47 -6.57
N PRO A 100 19.33 -9.63 -7.73
CA PRO A 100 20.43 -10.57 -7.85
C PRO A 100 21.56 -10.17 -6.89
N ARG A 101 21.94 -11.06 -5.97
CA ARG A 101 23.11 -10.84 -5.12
C ARG A 101 24.36 -10.94 -6.00
N LYS A 102 25.27 -9.97 -5.88
CA LYS A 102 26.66 -10.15 -6.36
C LYS A 102 27.20 -11.37 -5.61
N LYS A 103 27.75 -12.38 -6.32
CA LYS A 103 28.48 -13.47 -5.66
C LYS A 103 29.62 -12.80 -4.87
N LYS A 104 29.59 -12.87 -3.54
CA LYS A 104 30.76 -12.49 -2.74
C LYS A 104 31.83 -13.53 -3.07
N ASP A 105 32.91 -13.11 -3.72
CA ASP A 105 34.13 -13.89 -3.75
C ASP A 105 34.51 -14.19 -2.30
N ALA A 106 34.87 -15.45 -2.01
CA ALA A 106 34.99 -16.01 -0.66
C ALA A 106 36.21 -15.49 0.14
N ARG A 107 36.55 -14.21 0.04
CA ARG A 107 37.72 -13.58 0.68
C ARG A 107 37.41 -12.17 1.15
N ASP A 108 36.56 -12.01 2.17
CA ASP A 108 36.84 -11.01 3.22
C ASP A 108 35.88 -11.19 4.41
N PHE A 109 36.40 -11.71 5.51
CA PHE A 109 35.80 -11.56 6.83
C PHE A 109 36.35 -10.25 7.42
N ARG A 110 35.58 -9.17 7.34
CA ARG A 110 35.70 -8.06 8.28
C ARG A 110 34.40 -7.30 8.40
N ASP A 111 33.95 -7.16 9.64
CA ASP A 111 32.73 -6.51 10.09
C ASP A 111 32.48 -5.16 9.42
N LYS A 112 31.26 -4.96 8.92
CA LYS A 112 30.49 -3.71 9.08
C LYS A 112 28.99 -4.02 9.06
N GLU A 113 28.34 -3.59 10.13
CA GLU A 113 26.88 -3.53 10.28
C GLU A 113 26.23 -2.52 9.31
N GLU A 114 24.89 -2.57 9.25
CA GLU A 114 23.93 -1.73 8.50
C GLU A 114 23.73 -2.11 7.01
N VAL A 115 22.52 -2.34 6.45
CA VAL A 115 21.14 -1.96 6.83
C VAL A 115 20.17 -3.06 6.36
N ASN A 116 19.27 -3.45 7.26
CA ASN A 116 18.00 -4.18 7.13
C ASN A 116 17.60 -4.73 5.75
N SER A 117 18.19 -5.85 5.34
CA SER A 117 17.55 -6.81 4.44
C SER A 117 16.95 -7.90 5.31
N THR A 118 15.61 -7.95 5.42
CA THR A 118 14.91 -9.00 6.15
C THR A 118 15.28 -10.36 5.55
N ASN A 119 16.20 -11.04 6.23
CA ASN A 119 16.76 -12.31 5.86
C ASN A 119 15.75 -13.39 6.29
N SER A 120 14.85 -13.81 5.40
CA SER A 120 14.15 -15.09 5.59
C SER A 120 14.96 -16.18 4.89
N GLY A 121 15.98 -16.67 5.59
CA GLY A 121 16.55 -17.98 5.30
C GLY A 121 15.62 -19.05 5.85
N SER A 122 14.99 -19.80 4.97
CA SER A 122 14.57 -21.17 5.26
C SER A 122 14.41 -21.92 3.95
N GLU A 123 15.38 -22.81 3.77
CA GLU A 123 15.32 -24.15 3.22
C GLU A 123 14.61 -24.40 1.89
N GLU A 124 15.37 -25.12 1.06
CA GLU A 124 14.99 -25.73 -0.20
C GLU A 124 13.67 -26.49 -0.04
N ASN A 125 12.60 -25.95 -0.63
CA ASN A 125 11.45 -26.75 -0.98
C ASN A 125 11.15 -26.49 -2.45
N SER A 126 11.42 -27.50 -3.27
CA SER A 126 11.34 -27.59 -4.73
C SER A 126 9.90 -27.55 -5.25
N GLN A 127 9.11 -26.59 -4.77
CA GLN A 127 7.91 -26.17 -5.47
C GLN A 127 8.30 -24.97 -6.32
N GLU A 128 8.22 -25.12 -7.63
CA GLU A 128 8.41 -24.06 -8.64
C GLU A 128 7.49 -22.88 -8.31
N LYS A 129 7.95 -21.98 -7.43
CA LYS A 129 7.26 -20.73 -7.15
C LYS A 129 7.37 -19.92 -8.42
N GLU A 130 6.22 -19.63 -9.04
CA GLU A 130 6.08 -18.82 -10.24
C GLU A 130 6.86 -17.50 -10.09
N VAL A 131 8.07 -17.46 -10.68
CA VAL A 131 8.95 -16.30 -10.64
C VAL A 131 8.58 -15.42 -11.83
N LEU A 132 7.86 -14.33 -11.56
CA LEU A 132 7.46 -13.39 -12.62
C LEU A 132 8.59 -12.38 -12.88
N THR A 133 8.76 -11.93 -14.12
CA THR A 133 9.78 -10.91 -14.46
C THR A 133 9.14 -9.54 -14.64
N LEU A 134 9.77 -8.49 -14.09
CA LEU A 134 9.35 -7.11 -14.31
C LEU A 134 9.70 -6.63 -15.73
N LYS A 135 8.78 -5.92 -16.39
CA LYS A 135 8.99 -5.39 -17.74
C LYS A 135 10.15 -4.40 -17.76
N GLY A 136 11.06 -4.57 -18.73
CA GLY A 136 12.22 -3.70 -18.90
C GLY A 136 13.23 -3.74 -17.75
N GLN A 137 13.18 -4.77 -16.88
CA GLN A 137 14.12 -4.94 -15.77
C GLN A 137 14.54 -6.41 -15.64
N ARG A 138 15.79 -6.66 -15.24
CA ARG A 138 16.28 -8.00 -14.88
C ARG A 138 15.96 -8.34 -13.42
N LEU A 139 14.76 -7.97 -12.98
CA LEU A 139 14.27 -8.19 -11.62
C LEU A 139 13.10 -9.15 -11.63
N CYS A 140 13.07 -10.01 -10.63
CA CYS A 140 12.04 -11.03 -10.47
C CYS A 140 11.09 -10.68 -9.32
N LEU A 141 9.83 -11.09 -9.44
CA LEU A 141 8.82 -10.99 -8.40
C LEU A 141 8.58 -12.37 -7.80
N LYS A 142 8.54 -12.42 -6.48
CA LYS A 142 8.16 -13.60 -5.71
C LYS A 142 6.86 -13.32 -4.97
N LYS A 143 5.84 -14.13 -5.24
CA LYS A 143 4.58 -14.07 -4.48
C LYS A 143 4.80 -14.59 -3.05
N ARG A 144 4.28 -13.86 -2.08
CA ARG A 144 4.34 -14.17 -0.64
C ARG A 144 3.25 -15.15 -0.25
N THR A 145 3.50 -15.91 0.81
CA THR A 145 2.51 -16.78 1.45
C THR A 145 1.60 -16.00 2.41
N LYS A 146 2.14 -14.99 3.09
CA LYS A 146 1.42 -14.06 3.96
C LYS A 146 1.61 -12.61 3.47
N PRO A 147 0.53 -11.81 3.40
CA PRO A 147 0.63 -10.42 2.95
C PRO A 147 1.37 -9.56 3.98
N LYS A 148 2.02 -8.51 3.50
CA LYS A 148 2.53 -7.45 4.39
C LYS A 148 1.38 -6.58 4.89
N VAL A 149 1.53 -6.07 6.11
CA VAL A 149 0.66 -5.01 6.63
C VAL A 149 1.05 -3.72 5.94
N ILE A 150 0.15 -3.19 5.11
CA ILE A 150 0.37 -1.95 4.38
C ILE A 150 0.01 -0.75 5.25
N ARG A 151 0.90 0.24 5.28
CA ARG A 151 0.71 1.53 5.95
C ARG A 151 0.92 2.66 4.93
N TRP A 152 0.18 3.75 5.09
CA TRP A 152 0.29 4.93 4.24
C TRP A 152 -0.12 6.17 5.02
N HIS A 153 0.30 7.34 4.55
CA HIS A 153 -0.21 8.61 5.05
C HIS A 153 -1.67 8.80 4.61
N LYS A 154 -2.55 9.20 5.53
CA LYS A 154 -3.97 9.45 5.24
C LYS A 154 -4.21 10.96 5.24
N PRO A 155 -4.32 11.61 4.07
CA PRO A 155 -4.66 13.01 3.99
C PRO A 155 -6.02 13.26 4.66
N ASN A 156 -6.13 14.39 5.36
CA ASN A 156 -7.39 14.77 5.97
C ASN A 156 -8.39 15.18 4.88
N SER A 157 -9.47 14.41 4.74
CA SER A 157 -10.51 14.66 3.73
C SER A 157 -11.22 16.01 3.88
N CYS A 158 -11.17 16.63 5.07
CA CYS A 158 -11.78 17.92 5.32
C CYS A 158 -10.87 19.10 4.95
N GLU A 159 -9.56 18.84 4.82
CA GLU A 159 -8.55 19.86 4.51
C GLU A 159 -8.21 19.85 3.02
N ASP A 160 -7.90 18.67 2.47
CA ASP A 160 -7.65 18.48 1.06
C ASP A 160 -8.39 17.24 0.54
N GLU A 161 -9.59 17.49 0.01
CA GLU A 161 -10.44 16.44 -0.55
C GLU A 161 -9.84 15.82 -1.82
N GLU A 162 -9.17 16.61 -2.65
CA GLU A 162 -8.62 16.14 -3.92
C GLU A 162 -7.41 15.22 -3.66
N GLU A 163 -6.52 15.61 -2.74
CA GLU A 163 -5.39 14.78 -2.31
C GLU A 163 -5.85 13.50 -1.62
N HIS A 164 -6.92 13.57 -0.81
CA HIS A 164 -7.53 12.39 -0.21
C HIS A 164 -7.96 11.37 -1.27
N PHE A 165 -8.72 11.80 -2.29
CA PHE A 165 -9.15 10.91 -3.37
C PHE A 165 -8.00 10.47 -4.26
N ARG A 166 -6.99 11.32 -4.49
CA ARG A 166 -5.77 10.96 -5.23
C ARG A 166 -5.06 9.78 -4.56
N VAL A 167 -4.84 9.86 -3.25
CA VAL A 167 -4.18 8.79 -2.48
C VAL A 167 -4.98 7.48 -2.54
N LEU A 168 -6.32 7.54 -2.43
CA LEU A 168 -7.17 6.36 -2.56
C LEU A 168 -7.08 5.72 -3.95
N LEU A 169 -7.11 6.53 -5.01
CA LEU A 169 -6.94 6.05 -6.37
C LEU A 169 -5.56 5.42 -6.57
N MET A 170 -4.50 6.09 -6.11
CA MET A 170 -3.13 5.62 -6.24
C MET A 170 -2.92 4.26 -5.55
N LEU A 171 -3.57 4.01 -4.41
CA LEU A 171 -3.39 2.79 -3.64
C LEU A 171 -4.31 1.63 -4.07
N PHE A 172 -5.56 1.92 -4.40
CA PHE A 172 -6.62 0.91 -4.47
C PHE A 172 -7.30 0.79 -5.83
N PHE A 173 -6.96 1.64 -6.80
CA PHE A 173 -7.33 1.47 -8.19
C PHE A 173 -6.16 0.85 -8.98
N PRO A 174 -6.39 -0.04 -9.97
CA PRO A 174 -5.33 -0.50 -10.86
C PRO A 174 -4.93 0.58 -11.88
N TRP A 175 -3.64 0.90 -11.99
CA TRP A 175 -3.12 1.89 -12.95
C TRP A 175 -1.69 1.56 -13.41
N ARG A 176 -1.20 2.11 -14.52
CA ARG A 176 0.22 2.00 -14.94
C ARG A 176 0.94 3.33 -15.00
N ASN A 177 0.23 4.42 -15.28
CA ASN A 177 0.80 5.76 -15.29
C ASN A 177 -0.06 6.69 -14.44
N GLU A 178 0.48 7.12 -13.29
CA GLU A 178 -0.24 7.97 -12.33
C GLU A 178 -0.66 9.30 -12.96
N GLU A 179 0.23 9.98 -13.67
CA GLU A 179 -0.04 11.28 -14.28
C GLU A 179 -1.16 11.21 -15.32
N LYS A 180 -1.08 10.22 -16.22
CA LYS A 180 -2.03 10.08 -17.33
C LYS A 180 -3.37 9.48 -16.90
N GLU A 181 -3.35 8.49 -16.01
CA GLU A 181 -4.55 7.74 -15.64
C GLU A 181 -5.23 8.29 -14.40
N LEU A 182 -4.49 8.83 -13.42
CA LEU A 182 -5.06 9.34 -12.17
C LEU A 182 -5.19 10.86 -12.18
N LEU A 183 -4.15 11.61 -12.60
CA LEU A 183 -4.13 13.07 -12.49
C LEU A 183 -4.74 13.82 -13.68
N SER A 184 -5.11 13.14 -14.77
CA SER A 184 -5.67 13.77 -15.98
C SER A 184 -7.05 14.41 -15.82
N ALA A 185 -7.78 14.11 -14.75
CA ALA A 185 -9.07 14.72 -14.43
C ALA A 185 -9.28 14.68 -12.92
N SER A 186 -10.37 15.28 -12.41
CA SER A 186 -10.65 15.29 -10.97
C SER A 186 -10.66 13.88 -10.37
N CYS A 187 -9.83 13.71 -9.34
CA CYS A 187 -9.66 12.48 -8.58
C CYS A 187 -10.98 12.06 -7.94
N LYS A 188 -11.75 13.02 -7.43
CA LYS A 188 -13.08 12.76 -6.86
C LYS A 188 -14.03 12.09 -7.85
N THR A 189 -14.11 12.61 -9.07
CA THR A 189 -15.02 12.03 -10.08
C THR A 189 -14.57 10.61 -10.47
N LYS A 190 -13.25 10.39 -10.64
CA LYS A 190 -12.69 9.06 -10.93
C LYS A 190 -12.95 8.07 -9.80
N TYR A 191 -12.83 8.50 -8.55
CA TYR A 191 -13.19 7.69 -7.40
C TYR A 191 -14.66 7.30 -7.44
N ILE A 192 -15.58 8.25 -7.68
CA ILE A 192 -17.02 7.96 -7.73
C ILE A 192 -17.36 6.94 -8.83
N MET A 193 -16.74 7.07 -10.01
CA MET A 193 -16.93 6.13 -11.12
C MET A 193 -16.44 4.71 -10.77
N ASN A 194 -15.30 4.61 -10.09
CA ASN A 194 -14.61 3.34 -9.82
C ASN A 194 -14.75 2.85 -8.38
N SER A 195 -15.64 3.46 -7.60
CA SER A 195 -15.74 3.27 -6.15
C SER A 195 -15.82 1.80 -5.74
N LYS A 196 -16.53 0.97 -6.53
CA LYS A 196 -16.75 -0.45 -6.18
C LYS A 196 -15.43 -1.19 -6.09
N ILE A 197 -14.55 -0.97 -7.06
CA ILE A 197 -13.22 -1.60 -7.10
C ILE A 197 -12.35 -1.05 -5.96
N ILE A 198 -12.38 0.27 -5.78
CA ILE A 198 -11.58 0.97 -4.77
C ILE A 198 -11.97 0.55 -3.36
N ASP A 199 -13.27 0.57 -3.04
CA ASP A 199 -13.81 0.24 -1.72
C ASP A 199 -13.56 -1.24 -1.40
N ASN A 200 -13.74 -2.15 -2.36
CA ASN A 200 -13.44 -3.57 -2.20
C ASN A 200 -11.95 -3.80 -1.88
N ASN A 201 -11.06 -3.09 -2.58
CA ASN A 201 -9.63 -3.19 -2.34
C ASN A 201 -9.23 -2.56 -1.00
N LEU A 202 -9.80 -1.40 -0.65
CA LEU A 202 -9.59 -0.72 0.63
C LEU A 202 -10.02 -1.59 1.81
N GLN A 203 -11.16 -2.28 1.70
CA GLN A 203 -11.70 -3.14 2.77
C GLN A 203 -10.72 -4.27 3.17
N LYS A 204 -9.86 -4.74 2.26
CA LYS A 204 -8.82 -5.74 2.56
C LYS A 204 -7.78 -5.23 3.57
N TYR A 205 -7.55 -3.91 3.58
CA TYR A 205 -6.49 -3.26 4.37
C TYR A 205 -7.04 -2.35 5.47
N SER A 206 -8.36 -2.10 5.47
CA SER A 206 -9.06 -1.51 6.60
C SER A 206 -9.17 -2.56 7.70
N ALA A 207 -8.61 -2.29 8.88
CA ALA A 207 -8.90 -3.11 10.04
C ALA A 207 -10.43 -3.16 10.24
N LYS A 208 -10.98 -4.32 10.61
CA LYS A 208 -12.41 -4.53 10.88
C LYS A 208 -13.03 -3.59 11.94
N GLY A 209 -12.29 -2.63 12.48
CA GLY A 209 -12.74 -1.69 13.49
C GLY A 209 -12.14 -0.28 13.40
N ILE A 210 -11.54 0.13 12.27
CA ILE A 210 -11.09 1.53 12.12
C ILE A 210 -11.55 2.05 10.77
N ASP A 211 -12.58 2.90 10.83
CA ASP A 211 -13.11 3.79 9.79
C ASP A 211 -14.30 3.33 8.92
N LEU A 212 -15.15 2.46 9.46
CA LEU A 212 -16.49 2.21 8.88
C LEU A 212 -17.37 3.48 8.89
N GLU A 213 -17.15 4.37 9.85
CA GLU A 213 -17.96 5.57 10.06
C GLU A 213 -17.70 6.63 8.97
N ARG A 214 -16.44 6.88 8.60
CA ARG A 214 -16.08 7.80 7.50
C ARG A 214 -16.36 7.20 6.13
N LEU A 215 -16.24 5.87 5.96
CA LEU A 215 -16.70 5.19 4.74
C LEU A 215 -18.23 5.29 4.60
N HIS A 216 -18.98 5.14 5.69
CA HIS A 216 -20.43 5.32 5.71
C HIS A 216 -20.82 6.76 5.36
N ASP A 217 -20.09 7.75 5.88
CA ASP A 217 -20.29 9.15 5.53
C ASP A 217 -19.96 9.45 4.06
N LEU A 218 -18.89 8.88 3.51
CA LEU A 218 -18.56 8.97 2.08
C LEU A 218 -19.63 8.30 1.20
N ILE A 219 -20.15 7.14 1.61
CA ILE A 219 -21.26 6.45 0.93
C ILE A 219 -22.55 7.28 0.99
N LYS A 220 -22.84 7.91 2.14
CA LYS A 220 -24.00 8.79 2.34
C LYS A 220 -23.88 10.05 1.48
N MET A 221 -22.70 10.66 1.44
CA MET A 221 -22.38 11.79 0.57
C MET A 221 -22.52 11.42 -0.91
N ARG A 222 -22.06 10.23 -1.30
CA ARG A 222 -22.23 9.73 -2.68
C ARG A 222 -23.70 9.59 -3.05
N LYS A 223 -24.53 8.97 -2.21
CA LYS A 223 -25.98 8.83 -2.47
C LYS A 223 -26.63 10.21 -2.67
N SER A 224 -26.26 11.18 -1.85
CA SER A 224 -26.73 12.57 -1.95
C SER A 224 -26.28 13.26 -3.25
N LEU A 225 -25.00 13.14 -3.65
CA LEU A 225 -24.50 13.72 -4.90
C LEU A 225 -25.18 13.12 -6.13
N THR A 226 -25.28 11.80 -6.21
CA THR A 226 -25.90 11.11 -7.33
C THR A 226 -27.37 11.51 -7.48
N PHE A 227 -28.09 11.64 -6.35
CA PHE A 227 -29.46 12.13 -6.34
C PHE A 227 -29.55 13.56 -6.90
N ARG A 228 -28.68 14.47 -6.44
CA ARG A 228 -28.64 15.86 -6.94
C ARG A 228 -28.34 15.93 -8.43
N MET A 229 -27.44 15.10 -8.95
CA MET A 229 -27.15 15.07 -10.40
C MET A 229 -28.36 14.57 -11.20
N ASN A 230 -29.03 13.52 -10.75
CA ASN A 230 -30.21 12.98 -11.41
C ASN A 230 -31.36 13.99 -11.46
N VAL A 231 -31.60 14.72 -10.36
CA VAL A 231 -32.60 15.80 -10.32
C VAL A 231 -32.27 16.92 -11.30
N LYS A 232 -30.99 17.35 -11.34
CA LYS A 232 -30.55 18.37 -12.31
C LYS A 232 -30.77 17.91 -13.76
N GLN A 233 -30.46 16.65 -14.06
CA GLN A 233 -30.65 16.09 -15.40
C GLN A 233 -32.14 16.04 -15.79
N SER A 234 -33.01 15.57 -14.89
CA SER A 234 -34.47 15.57 -15.13
C SER A 234 -35.02 16.98 -15.35
N ASN A 235 -34.61 17.95 -14.54
CA ASN A 235 -35.06 19.33 -14.69
C ASN A 235 -34.61 19.94 -16.02
N MET A 236 -33.38 19.65 -16.46
CA MET A 236 -32.90 20.07 -17.79
C MET A 236 -33.72 19.46 -18.93
N ASN A 237 -34.06 18.17 -18.84
CA ASN A 237 -34.89 17.50 -19.85
C ASN A 237 -36.30 18.10 -19.92
N VAL A 238 -36.89 18.46 -18.79
CA VAL A 238 -38.20 19.14 -18.72
C VAL A 238 -38.12 20.52 -19.37
N LEU A 239 -37.08 21.31 -19.08
CA LEU A 239 -36.89 22.63 -19.69
C LEU A 239 -36.71 22.55 -21.21
N LEU A 240 -35.98 21.55 -21.71
CA LEU A 240 -35.83 21.31 -23.15
C LEU A 240 -37.17 20.91 -23.80
N ALA A 241 -37.96 20.07 -23.12
CA ALA A 241 -39.30 19.68 -23.60
C ALA A 241 -40.29 20.87 -23.63
N ILE A 242 -40.19 21.81 -22.68
CA ILE A 242 -40.99 23.03 -22.68
C ILE A 242 -40.56 23.96 -23.83
N LYS A 243 -39.25 24.21 -24.00
CA LYS A 243 -38.72 25.06 -25.08
C LYS A 243 -39.13 24.56 -26.47
N SER A 244 -39.00 23.25 -26.70
CA SER A 244 -39.41 22.62 -27.98
C SER A 244 -40.92 22.66 -28.25
N LYS A 245 -41.76 22.85 -27.22
CA LYS A 245 -43.21 23.04 -27.39
C LYS A 245 -43.56 24.50 -27.66
N THR A 246 -42.84 25.45 -27.06
CA THR A 246 -43.07 26.88 -27.28
C THR A 246 -42.56 27.38 -28.64
N GLU A 247 -41.58 26.71 -29.25
CA GLU A 247 -41.08 27.02 -30.60
C GLU A 247 -41.94 26.43 -31.74
N LYS A 248 -42.98 25.64 -31.41
CA LYS A 248 -43.91 25.03 -32.37
C LYS A 248 -45.28 25.71 -32.43
N ILE A 249 -45.42 26.86 -31.76
CA ILE A 249 -46.60 27.75 -31.78
C ILE A 249 -46.17 29.04 -32.50
#